data_AF-A0A353RPN1-F1
#
_entry.id   AF-A0A353RPN1-F1
#
_cell.length_a   1.000
_cell.length_b   1.000
_cell.length_c   1.000
_cell.angle_alpha   90.00
_cell.angle_beta   90.00
_cell.angle_gamma   90.00
#
_symmetry.space_group_name_H-M   'P 1'
#
loop_
_entity.id
_entity.type
_entity.pdbx_description
1 polymer ?
#
loop_
_entity_poly.entity_id
_entity_poly.type
_entity_poly.pdbx_seq_one_letter_code
_entity_poly.pdbx_strand_id
1 'polypeptide(L)'
;MKKYLCLLILVLMLGACNMPINPTPTADLVSTAVSGTLTSAPTNTLGVPTETQPPVPPEVATSTPTETPTLTPTFTNTPNAEDPAIRLGEPTKVEEFDTPSGTWSYEDDWFYLNVNDGRLNIYSKGTPYWNSWYTIGPAIRNFYLEATLTMPNCNGKDRAGLAFRLTNQNQFYFMGLTCDGT
;
A
#
# COMPACT_ATOMS: atom_id res chain seq x y z
N MET A 1 42.75 -36.37 21.75
CA MET A 1 42.35 -34.94 21.62
C MET A 1 41.05 -34.75 20.83
N LYS A 2 40.90 -35.33 19.63
CA LYS A 2 39.68 -35.22 18.79
C LYS A 2 38.38 -35.75 19.41
N LYS A 3 38.46 -36.81 20.23
CA LYS A 3 37.29 -37.40 20.92
C LYS A 3 36.74 -36.52 22.05
N TYR A 4 37.61 -35.76 22.73
CA TYR A 4 37.21 -34.82 23.78
C TYR A 4 36.63 -33.53 23.21
N LEU A 5 37.07 -33.14 22.00
CA LEU A 5 36.52 -31.98 21.28
C LEU A 5 35.04 -32.21 20.87
N CYS A 6 34.69 -33.41 20.39
CA CYS A 6 33.29 -33.75 20.10
C CYS A 6 32.41 -33.76 21.36
N LEU A 7 32.94 -34.24 22.48
CA LEU A 7 32.20 -34.27 23.74
C LEU A 7 31.92 -32.85 24.27
N LEU A 8 32.89 -31.93 24.14
CA LEU A 8 32.75 -30.54 24.56
C LEU A 8 31.68 -29.79 23.73
N ILE A 9 31.64 -30.01 22.42
CA ILE A 9 30.67 -29.38 21.52
C ILE A 9 29.25 -29.89 21.79
N LEU A 10 29.11 -31.18 22.10
CA LEU A 10 27.81 -31.76 22.46
C LEU A 10 27.26 -31.14 23.75
N VAL A 11 28.10 -30.97 24.79
CA VAL A 11 27.68 -30.37 26.06
C VAL A 11 27.29 -28.89 25.91
N LEU A 12 27.94 -28.13 25.02
CA LEU A 12 27.58 -26.74 24.74
C LEU A 12 26.19 -26.59 24.09
N MET A 13 25.79 -27.54 23.23
CA MET A 13 24.48 -27.53 22.58
C MET A 13 23.32 -27.77 23.56
N LEU A 14 23.55 -28.48 24.67
CA LEU A 14 22.52 -28.74 25.68
C LEU A 14 22.27 -27.53 26.62
N GLY A 15 23.11 -26.50 26.60
CA GLY A 15 23.00 -25.33 27.47
C GLY A 15 22.22 -24.13 26.89
N ALA A 16 21.82 -24.17 25.61
CA ALA A 16 21.27 -23.01 24.90
C ALA A 16 19.77 -22.74 25.15
N CYS A 17 19.06 -23.59 25.90
CA CYS A 17 17.60 -23.50 26.06
C CYS A 17 17.11 -22.89 27.40
N ASN A 18 17.89 -22.05 28.08
CA ASN A 18 17.46 -21.37 29.32
C ASN A 18 17.52 -19.84 29.22
N MET A 19 17.00 -19.27 28.14
CA MET A 19 16.79 -17.82 28.04
C MET A 19 15.41 -17.46 28.60
N PRO A 20 15.29 -16.60 29.63
CA PRO A 20 14.01 -16.14 30.13
C PRO A 20 13.31 -15.31 29.04
N ILE A 21 12.15 -15.80 28.58
CA ILE A 21 11.26 -15.08 27.68
C ILE A 21 10.58 -13.98 28.50
N ASN A 22 11.01 -12.73 28.33
CA ASN A 22 10.25 -11.58 28.81
C ASN A 22 9.00 -11.44 27.94
N PRO A 23 7.77 -11.42 28.50
CA PRO A 23 6.59 -11.14 27.72
C PRO A 23 6.65 -9.71 27.17
N THR A 24 6.61 -9.57 25.84
CA THR A 24 6.44 -8.32 25.12
C THR A 24 5.09 -7.70 25.55
N PRO A 25 5.00 -6.39 25.85
CA PRO A 25 3.76 -5.76 26.28
C PRO A 25 2.70 -5.86 25.17
N THR A 26 1.60 -6.55 25.49
CA THR A 26 0.42 -6.70 24.64
C THR A 26 -0.21 -5.34 24.34
N ALA A 27 -0.59 -5.12 23.07
CA ALA A 27 -1.30 -3.94 22.56
C ALA A 27 -2.72 -3.75 23.12
N ASP A 28 -3.11 -4.48 24.17
CA ASP A 28 -4.48 -4.53 24.70
C ASP A 28 -4.74 -3.47 25.79
N LEU A 29 -3.68 -2.83 26.31
CA LEU A 29 -3.79 -1.80 27.35
C LEU A 29 -4.07 -0.39 26.81
N VAL A 30 -4.00 -0.18 25.48
CA VAL A 30 -4.21 1.15 24.87
C VAL A 30 -5.65 1.34 24.39
N SER A 31 -6.35 0.27 24.01
CA SER A 31 -7.75 0.34 23.54
C SER A 31 -8.77 0.55 24.66
N THR A 32 -8.44 0.23 25.92
CA THR A 32 -9.37 0.37 27.04
C THR A 32 -9.43 1.81 27.61
N ALA A 33 -8.44 2.66 27.30
CA ALA A 33 -8.40 4.03 27.82
C ALA A 33 -9.29 5.03 27.06
N VAL A 34 -9.79 4.67 25.87
CA VAL A 34 -10.59 5.58 25.03
C VAL A 34 -12.10 5.43 25.26
N SER A 35 -12.57 4.25 25.71
CA SER A 35 -13.99 4.03 26.01
C SER A 35 -14.47 4.68 27.32
N GLY A 36 -13.56 5.08 28.22
CA GLY A 36 -13.92 5.70 29.49
C GLY A 36 -14.28 7.19 29.41
N THR A 37 -13.89 7.90 28.33
CA THR A 37 -14.03 9.36 28.26
C THR A 37 -15.21 9.86 27.42
N LEU A 38 -15.94 8.98 26.72
CA LEU A 38 -17.12 9.38 25.91
C LEU A 38 -18.48 9.20 26.61
N THR A 39 -18.52 8.69 27.85
CA THR A 39 -19.78 8.37 28.55
C THR A 39 -20.10 9.31 29.72
N SER A 40 -19.50 10.51 29.77
CA SER A 40 -19.80 11.52 30.80
C SER A 40 -20.13 12.89 30.22
N ALA A 41 -21.01 12.91 29.21
CA ALA A 41 -21.77 14.11 28.90
C ALA A 41 -23.03 14.14 29.79
N PRO A 42 -23.19 15.12 30.69
CA PRO A 42 -24.37 15.23 31.54
C PRO A 42 -25.61 15.49 30.68
N THR A 43 -26.62 14.63 30.81
CA THR A 43 -27.97 14.84 30.27
C THR A 43 -28.69 15.81 31.21
N ASN A 44 -28.71 17.10 30.86
CA ASN A 44 -29.58 18.07 31.51
C ASN A 44 -30.99 17.96 30.93
N THR A 45 -31.82 17.11 31.56
CA THR A 45 -33.28 17.12 31.37
C THR A 45 -33.87 18.20 32.27
N LEU A 46 -34.06 19.40 31.71
CA LEU A 46 -34.87 20.45 32.33
C LEU A 46 -36.26 20.44 31.67
N GLY A 47 -37.28 20.31 32.52
CA GLY A 47 -38.68 20.21 32.11
C GLY A 47 -39.17 21.44 31.35
N VAL A 48 -40.01 21.20 30.35
CA VAL A 48 -40.72 22.21 29.57
C VAL A 48 -41.95 22.68 30.37
N PRO A 49 -42.07 23.96 30.72
CA PRO A 49 -43.38 24.57 30.92
C PRO A 49 -43.91 25.06 29.57
N THR A 50 -45.14 24.68 29.24
CA THR A 50 -45.89 25.27 28.12
C THR A 50 -46.41 26.64 28.54
N GLU A 51 -45.94 27.69 27.89
CA GLU A 51 -46.54 29.03 27.97
C GLU A 51 -46.78 29.57 26.55
N THR A 52 -48.02 30.00 26.33
CA THR A 52 -48.55 30.49 25.04
C THR A 52 -48.11 31.93 24.81
N GLN A 53 -47.43 32.20 23.68
CA GLN A 53 -47.08 33.58 23.26
C GLN A 53 -47.77 33.97 21.92
N PRO A 54 -48.21 35.24 21.73
CA PRO A 54 -48.88 35.71 20.51
C PRO A 54 -47.94 35.89 19.30
N PRO A 55 -48.47 36.00 18.06
CA PRO A 55 -47.66 35.99 16.83
C PRO A 55 -46.88 37.29 16.58
N VAL A 56 -45.64 37.15 16.08
CA VAL A 56 -44.73 38.25 15.66
C VAL A 56 -44.88 38.51 14.14
N PRO A 57 -44.80 39.76 13.64
CA PRO A 57 -44.96 40.09 12.21
C PRO A 57 -43.78 39.64 11.33
N PRO A 58 -43.98 39.38 10.02
CA PRO A 58 -42.93 38.88 9.13
C PRO A 58 -41.93 39.97 8.69
N GLU A 59 -40.64 39.64 8.76
CA GLU A 59 -39.50 40.44 8.27
C GLU A 59 -39.26 40.18 6.77
N VAL A 60 -39.02 41.25 6.00
CA VAL A 60 -38.85 41.21 4.54
C VAL A 60 -37.40 40.86 4.19
N ALA A 61 -37.20 39.73 3.49
CA ALA A 61 -35.88 39.27 3.04
C ALA A 61 -35.30 40.17 1.92
N THR A 62 -34.07 40.67 2.13
CA THR A 62 -33.28 41.37 1.11
C THR A 62 -32.47 40.34 0.31
N SER A 63 -32.59 40.32 -1.02
CA SER A 63 -31.90 39.36 -1.89
C SER A 63 -30.43 39.76 -2.16
N THR A 64 -29.51 38.83 -1.93
CA THR A 64 -28.07 38.97 -2.22
C THR A 64 -27.79 38.51 -3.66
N PRO A 65 -26.95 39.21 -4.45
CA PRO A 65 -26.67 38.80 -5.83
C PRO A 65 -25.89 37.49 -5.88
N THR A 66 -26.34 36.57 -6.75
CA THR A 66 -25.73 35.27 -7.00
C THR A 66 -24.57 35.41 -7.98
N GLU A 67 -23.36 34.98 -7.59
CA GLU A 67 -22.20 34.93 -8.50
C GLU A 67 -22.39 33.85 -9.58
N THR A 68 -22.07 34.20 -10.82
CA THR A 68 -22.16 33.28 -11.97
C THR A 68 -20.90 32.41 -12.05
N PRO A 69 -21.00 31.08 -12.20
CA PRO A 69 -19.83 30.21 -12.24
C PRO A 69 -18.97 30.48 -13.49
N THR A 70 -17.67 30.72 -13.28
CA THR A 70 -16.67 30.79 -14.35
C THR A 70 -16.28 29.37 -14.76
N LEU A 71 -16.42 29.03 -16.04
CA LEU A 71 -16.05 27.72 -16.58
C LEU A 71 -14.53 27.51 -16.51
N THR A 72 -14.10 26.48 -15.78
CA THR A 72 -12.70 26.02 -15.73
C THR A 72 -12.33 25.33 -17.06
N PRO A 73 -11.16 25.61 -17.66
CA PRO A 73 -10.74 24.93 -18.88
C PRO A 73 -10.66 23.42 -18.64
N THR A 74 -11.39 22.65 -19.44
CA THR A 74 -11.37 21.20 -19.39
C THR A 74 -10.27 20.70 -20.32
N PHE A 75 -9.22 20.09 -19.77
CA PHE A 75 -8.20 19.41 -20.57
C PHE A 75 -8.85 18.22 -21.27
N THR A 76 -8.96 18.29 -22.59
CA THR A 76 -9.40 17.17 -23.42
C THR A 76 -8.18 16.33 -23.77
N ASN A 77 -7.94 15.25 -23.01
CA ASN A 77 -6.88 14.30 -23.30
C ASN A 77 -7.35 13.44 -24.49
N THR A 78 -7.04 13.89 -25.71
CA THR A 78 -7.32 13.12 -26.92
C THR A 78 -6.29 11.99 -26.98
N PRO A 79 -6.70 10.71 -26.97
CA PRO A 79 -5.77 9.60 -27.00
C PRO A 79 -4.85 9.69 -28.23
N ASN A 80 -3.54 9.50 -28.04
CA ASN A 80 -2.61 9.50 -29.17
C ASN A 80 -2.89 8.27 -30.04
N ALA A 81 -3.23 8.48 -31.32
CA ALA A 81 -3.46 7.39 -32.28
C ALA A 81 -2.24 6.46 -32.48
N GLU A 82 -1.04 6.90 -32.09
CA GLU A 82 0.19 6.12 -32.13
C GLU A 82 0.41 5.22 -30.90
N ASP A 83 -0.44 5.36 -29.88
CA ASP A 83 -0.41 4.55 -28.66
C ASP A 83 -0.51 3.05 -29.01
N PRO A 84 0.46 2.23 -28.59
CA PRO A 84 0.40 0.78 -28.80
C PRO A 84 -0.89 0.15 -28.26
N ALA A 85 -1.46 0.62 -27.15
CA ALA A 85 -2.71 0.08 -26.61
C ALA A 85 -3.87 0.23 -27.61
N ILE A 86 -3.97 1.38 -28.27
CA ILE A 86 -5.00 1.63 -29.29
C ILE A 86 -4.73 0.80 -30.55
N ARG A 87 -3.47 0.74 -30.98
CA ARG A 87 -3.09 0.08 -32.23
C ARG A 87 -3.13 -1.45 -32.16
N LEU A 88 -2.82 -2.02 -30.99
CA LEU A 88 -2.77 -3.47 -30.77
C LEU A 88 -4.14 -4.02 -30.32
N GLY A 89 -5.02 -3.17 -29.79
CA GLY A 89 -6.35 -3.55 -29.35
C GLY A 89 -6.33 -4.26 -27.99
N GLU A 90 -7.28 -5.18 -27.80
CA GLU A 90 -7.49 -5.85 -26.51
C GLU A 90 -6.25 -6.65 -26.05
N PRO A 91 -5.87 -6.55 -24.76
CA PRO A 91 -4.73 -7.25 -24.21
C PRO A 91 -4.94 -8.77 -24.21
N THR A 92 -3.88 -9.53 -24.53
CA THR A 92 -3.91 -11.00 -24.49
C THR A 92 -4.04 -11.54 -23.06
N LYS A 93 -3.51 -10.80 -22.08
CA LYS A 93 -3.61 -11.13 -20.66
C LYS A 93 -3.70 -9.83 -19.86
N VAL A 94 -4.62 -9.81 -18.90
CA VAL A 94 -4.75 -8.76 -17.89
C VAL A 94 -4.52 -9.39 -16.53
N GLU A 95 -3.81 -8.69 -15.67
CA GLU A 95 -3.61 -9.05 -14.27
C GLU A 95 -4.09 -7.86 -13.43
N GLU A 96 -5.29 -7.98 -12.89
CA GLU A 96 -5.94 -6.93 -12.08
C GLU A 96 -5.52 -6.98 -10.61
N PHE A 97 -4.92 -8.10 -10.16
CA PHE A 97 -4.57 -8.33 -8.76
C PHE A 97 -5.76 -8.26 -7.78
N ASP A 98 -6.97 -8.57 -8.24
CA ASP A 98 -8.19 -8.57 -7.41
C ASP A 98 -8.23 -9.70 -6.38
N THR A 99 -7.60 -10.84 -6.69
CA THR A 99 -7.62 -12.04 -5.85
C THR A 99 -6.20 -12.42 -5.45
N PRO A 100 -5.91 -12.60 -4.15
CA PRO A 100 -4.64 -13.14 -3.70
C PRO A 100 -4.36 -14.50 -4.36
N SER A 101 -3.21 -14.62 -5.03
CA SER A 101 -2.75 -15.86 -5.64
C SER A 101 -1.33 -16.19 -5.21
N GLY A 102 -1.00 -17.49 -5.13
CA GLY A 102 0.35 -17.93 -4.82
C GLY A 102 1.38 -17.55 -5.91
N THR A 103 0.91 -17.25 -7.13
CA THR A 103 1.76 -16.86 -8.26
C THR A 103 2.50 -15.55 -8.02
N TRP A 104 1.88 -14.63 -7.29
CA TRP A 104 2.41 -13.31 -6.96
C TRP A 104 2.60 -13.17 -5.45
N SER A 105 3.09 -14.24 -4.81
CA SER A 105 3.44 -14.26 -3.40
C SER A 105 4.86 -14.80 -3.26
N TYR A 106 5.75 -13.96 -2.75
CA TYR A 106 7.15 -14.31 -2.56
C TYR A 106 7.76 -13.45 -1.46
N GLU A 107 8.65 -14.04 -0.68
CA GLU A 107 9.43 -13.34 0.33
C GLU A 107 10.81 -13.99 0.49
N ASP A 108 11.84 -13.15 0.59
CA ASP A 108 13.18 -13.53 1.01
C ASP A 108 13.78 -12.47 1.96
N ASP A 109 15.07 -12.56 2.27
CA ASP A 109 15.76 -11.62 3.17
C ASP A 109 15.79 -10.17 2.66
N TRP A 110 15.58 -9.95 1.36
CA TRP A 110 15.78 -8.67 0.69
C TRP A 110 14.49 -7.97 0.31
N PHE A 111 13.44 -8.72 -0.02
CA PHE A 111 12.16 -8.14 -0.41
C PHE A 111 10.99 -9.11 -0.21
N TYR A 112 9.78 -8.57 -0.30
CA TYR A 112 8.57 -9.38 -0.46
C TYR A 112 7.63 -8.75 -1.48
N LEU A 113 6.77 -9.60 -2.03
CA LEU A 113 5.63 -9.20 -2.84
C LEU A 113 4.40 -10.03 -2.50
N ASN A 114 3.24 -9.37 -2.48
CA ASN A 114 1.97 -10.02 -2.27
C ASN A 114 0.84 -9.24 -2.94
N VAL A 115 -0.20 -9.97 -3.34
CA VAL A 115 -1.45 -9.36 -3.79
C VAL A 115 -2.32 -9.07 -2.58
N ASN A 116 -2.58 -7.78 -2.34
CA ASN A 116 -3.49 -7.31 -1.30
C ASN A 116 -4.07 -5.95 -1.71
N ASP A 117 -5.29 -5.63 -1.26
CA ASP A 117 -5.94 -4.34 -1.54
C ASP A 117 -6.06 -3.98 -3.04
N GLY A 118 -6.35 -4.99 -3.88
CA GLY A 118 -6.54 -4.84 -5.33
C GLY A 118 -5.28 -4.42 -6.09
N ARG A 119 -4.09 -4.73 -5.55
CA ARG A 119 -2.81 -4.41 -6.18
C ARG A 119 -1.75 -5.44 -5.82
N LEU A 120 -0.71 -5.50 -6.64
CA LEU A 120 0.55 -6.12 -6.26
C LEU A 120 1.34 -5.15 -5.39
N ASN A 121 1.51 -5.48 -4.12
CA ASN A 121 2.39 -4.74 -3.23
C ASN A 121 3.79 -5.33 -3.33
N ILE A 122 4.79 -4.46 -3.43
CA ILE A 122 6.20 -4.82 -3.51
C ILE A 122 6.95 -3.97 -2.50
N TYR A 123 7.72 -4.61 -1.63
CA TYR A 123 8.45 -3.94 -0.57
C TYR A 123 9.89 -4.43 -0.51
N SER A 124 10.83 -3.50 -0.65
CA SER A 124 12.24 -3.71 -0.36
C SER A 124 12.47 -3.65 1.15
N LYS A 125 13.27 -4.57 1.69
CA LYS A 125 13.69 -4.61 3.10
C LYS A 125 14.89 -3.68 3.38
N GLY A 126 15.24 -2.80 2.42
CA GLY A 126 16.16 -1.69 2.64
C GLY A 126 17.64 -2.04 2.45
N THR A 127 17.97 -2.88 1.46
CA THR A 127 19.36 -3.27 1.15
C THR A 127 19.99 -2.27 0.17
N PRO A 128 20.88 -1.38 0.62
CA PRO A 128 21.47 -0.37 -0.26
C PRO A 128 22.27 -1.05 -1.38
N TYR A 129 22.21 -0.48 -2.58
CA TYR A 129 22.92 -0.96 -3.77
C TYR A 129 22.50 -2.34 -4.30
N TRP A 130 21.41 -2.91 -3.80
CA TRP A 130 20.84 -4.16 -4.30
C TRP A 130 19.58 -3.90 -5.13
N ASN A 131 19.31 -4.76 -6.10
CA ASN A 131 18.03 -4.80 -6.80
C ASN A 131 17.44 -6.18 -6.61
N SER A 132 16.17 -6.22 -6.23
CA SER A 132 15.38 -7.43 -6.22
C SER A 132 14.45 -7.45 -7.42
N TRP A 133 14.17 -8.63 -7.95
CA TRP A 133 13.25 -8.79 -9.05
C TRP A 133 12.47 -10.09 -8.89
N TYR A 134 11.28 -10.11 -9.47
CA TYR A 134 10.43 -11.28 -9.52
C TYR A 134 9.74 -11.31 -10.88
N THR A 135 9.61 -12.49 -11.46
CA THR A 135 8.92 -12.67 -12.73
C THR A 135 8.11 -13.96 -12.70
N ILE A 136 6.99 -13.96 -13.40
CA ILE A 136 6.17 -15.14 -13.58
C ILE A 136 6.34 -15.69 -14.99
N GLY A 137 6.13 -17.00 -15.15
CA GLY A 137 6.07 -17.65 -16.46
C GLY A 137 4.68 -17.58 -17.10
N PRO A 138 4.55 -18.03 -18.36
CA PRO A 138 5.63 -18.46 -19.26
C PRO A 138 6.40 -17.28 -19.88
N ALA A 139 7.57 -17.56 -20.46
CA ALA A 139 8.37 -16.55 -21.15
C ALA A 139 7.68 -16.07 -22.44
N ILE A 140 7.62 -14.74 -22.62
CA ILE A 140 7.05 -14.08 -23.79
C ILE A 140 8.12 -13.27 -24.53
N ARG A 141 8.04 -13.22 -25.87
CA ARG A 141 9.06 -12.59 -26.73
C ARG A 141 8.66 -11.20 -27.20
N ASN A 142 7.70 -11.13 -28.12
CA ASN A 142 7.17 -9.89 -28.67
C ASN A 142 5.86 -9.58 -27.98
N PHE A 143 5.82 -8.47 -27.25
CA PHE A 143 4.66 -8.05 -26.49
C PHE A 143 4.73 -6.55 -26.26
N TYR A 144 3.55 -5.97 -26.01
CA TYR A 144 3.39 -4.69 -25.36
C TYR A 144 3.04 -4.97 -23.89
N LEU A 145 3.67 -4.24 -22.98
CA LEU A 145 3.45 -4.36 -21.54
C LEU A 145 3.16 -2.97 -20.99
N GLU A 146 2.06 -2.87 -20.28
CA GLU A 146 1.64 -1.67 -19.58
C GLU A 146 1.34 -2.04 -18.12
N ALA A 147 1.63 -1.12 -17.21
CA ALA A 147 1.29 -1.26 -15.81
C ALA A 147 1.10 0.13 -15.19
N THR A 148 0.18 0.22 -14.23
CA THR A 148 0.07 1.39 -13.36
C THR A 148 0.95 1.17 -12.13
N LEU A 149 1.95 2.02 -11.94
CA LEU A 149 2.85 1.97 -10.79
C LEU A 149 2.57 3.14 -9.84
N THR A 150 2.51 2.85 -8.54
CA THR A 150 2.50 3.86 -7.48
C THR A 150 3.64 3.61 -6.51
N MET A 151 4.34 4.68 -6.12
CA MET A 151 5.47 4.60 -5.20
C MET A 151 5.21 5.52 -3.99
N PRO A 152 4.34 5.12 -3.04
CA PRO A 152 3.94 5.98 -1.92
C PRO A 152 5.06 6.20 -0.89
N ASN A 153 5.94 5.22 -0.71
CA ASN A 153 7.09 5.27 0.19
C ASN A 153 8.38 5.34 -0.63
N CYS A 154 8.55 6.43 -1.37
CA CYS A 154 9.66 6.62 -2.32
C CYS A 154 10.53 7.78 -1.85
N ASN A 155 11.85 7.60 -1.74
CA ASN A 155 12.78 8.66 -1.40
C ASN A 155 13.99 8.74 -2.34
N GLY A 156 14.35 9.95 -2.76
CA GLY A 156 15.58 10.21 -3.51
C GLY A 156 15.70 9.33 -4.76
N LYS A 157 16.66 8.39 -4.73
CA LYS A 157 16.98 7.49 -5.84
C LYS A 157 16.36 6.10 -5.72
N ASP A 158 15.41 5.89 -4.79
CA ASP A 158 14.67 4.63 -4.80
C ASP A 158 13.99 4.47 -6.17
N ARG A 159 13.93 3.22 -6.63
CA ARG A 159 13.42 2.91 -7.96
C ARG A 159 12.63 1.62 -7.96
N ALA A 160 11.55 1.61 -8.72
CA ALA A 160 10.73 0.44 -8.98
C ALA A 160 10.35 0.43 -10.46
N GLY A 161 9.96 -0.74 -10.97
CA GLY A 161 9.74 -0.86 -12.40
C GLY A 161 9.41 -2.26 -12.86
N LEU A 162 9.41 -2.42 -14.17
CA LEU A 162 9.06 -3.65 -14.86
C LEU A 162 10.33 -4.42 -15.21
N ALA A 163 10.44 -5.65 -14.70
CA ALA A 163 11.44 -6.63 -15.12
C ALA A 163 10.82 -7.57 -16.14
N PHE A 164 11.44 -7.70 -17.32
CA PHE A 164 10.88 -8.50 -18.41
C PHE A 164 11.93 -9.17 -19.28
N ARG A 165 11.51 -10.20 -20.03
CA ARG A 165 12.37 -11.11 -20.82
C ARG A 165 13.51 -11.71 -19.97
N LEU A 166 13.17 -12.22 -18.79
CA LEU A 166 14.10 -13.02 -18.00
C LEU A 166 14.51 -14.27 -18.81
N THR A 167 15.81 -14.43 -19.02
CA THR A 167 16.39 -15.57 -19.77
C THR A 167 17.13 -16.55 -18.87
N ASN A 168 17.75 -16.04 -17.81
CA ASN A 168 18.28 -16.78 -16.67
C ASN A 168 18.03 -15.95 -15.40
N GLN A 169 18.42 -16.44 -14.23
CA GLN A 169 18.10 -15.78 -12.95
C GLN A 169 18.49 -14.29 -12.88
N ASN A 170 19.54 -13.85 -13.57
CA ASN A 170 20.10 -12.50 -13.46
C ASN A 170 20.19 -11.74 -14.81
N GLN A 171 19.52 -12.22 -15.87
CA GLN A 171 19.55 -11.61 -17.21
C GLN A 171 18.14 -11.29 -17.69
N PHE A 172 17.80 -10.00 -17.62
CA PHE A 172 16.52 -9.44 -17.99
C PHE A 172 16.69 -7.97 -18.39
N TYR A 173 15.64 -7.38 -18.97
CA TYR A 173 15.54 -5.93 -19.11
C TYR A 173 14.76 -5.34 -17.94
N PHE A 174 15.17 -4.16 -17.50
CA PHE A 174 14.50 -3.40 -16.46
C PHE A 174 14.12 -2.01 -16.98
N MET A 175 12.83 -1.70 -16.94
CA MET A 175 12.31 -0.36 -17.15
C MET A 175 11.93 0.19 -15.78
N GLY A 176 12.75 1.10 -15.25
CA GLY A 176 12.59 1.67 -13.92
C GLY A 176 12.12 3.11 -13.95
N LEU A 177 11.41 3.49 -12.90
CA LEU A 177 11.11 4.86 -12.51
C LEU A 177 11.86 5.14 -11.22
N THR A 178 12.49 6.30 -11.09
CA THR A 178 13.05 6.78 -9.83
C THR A 178 12.09 7.77 -9.16
N CYS A 179 12.19 7.93 -7.84
CA CYS A 179 11.38 8.92 -7.13
C CYS A 179 11.72 10.36 -7.55
N ASP A 180 12.99 10.63 -7.86
CA ASP A 180 13.49 11.95 -8.23
C ASP A 180 13.29 12.30 -9.72
N GLY A 181 12.76 11.38 -10.52
CA GLY A 181 12.46 11.60 -11.94
C GLY A 181 13.68 11.59 -12.87
N THR A 182 14.78 10.95 -12.46
CA THR A 182 16.02 10.80 -13.23
C THR A 182 16.16 9.48 -13.98
#